data_AF-A0A9E3BC85-F1
#
_entry.id   AF-A0A9E3BC85-F1
#
_cell.length_a   1.000
_cell.length_b   1.000
_cell.length_c   1.000
_cell.angle_alpha   90.00
_cell.angle_beta   90.00
_cell.angle_gamma   90.00
#
_symmetry.space_group_name_H-M   'P 1'
#
loop_
_entity.id
_entity.type
_entity.pdbx_description
1 polymer ?
#
loop_
_entity_poly.entity_id
_entity_poly.type
_entity_poly.pdbx_seq_one_letter_code
_entity_poly.pdbx_strand_id
1 'polypeptide(L)'
;MPVGPRTPVLVGYGQVNHREDPTTDGNTKEPVDLMAAAARQAVDARVLEAVDAIRVVNLFSARYREPGLLLGQRIGADRPATRYSGIGGNVPQSLVNQACLDIQRGRADVVLVAGAEMWRTRTQLRAGGRRLTWTDQDESVPLAKGGDEDVPMAGPTELRVGLDRPAYVYPLFEQALRISMGEPIADHRRRIGELWARFNAVAVDNPHAWIRKAFAAQDIWQEGPANRMISWPYTKLMNSNNMVDQAAALILTSVETASRLKVPSERWVYPYAGTDAHDTYAISERDELHRSPAIRIAGARALTLAGVHIDDVHYVDLYSCFPSAVQVAAAELGLPIDDPVRPLTVTGGLTFAGGPWSNYVTHSIATMAELLTADPGRRGLITANGGYLTKHSFGVYGTEPPPSEFRWEDVQFMVDQEPIRSAAVAWEGVGTVESWTTPFDRDGQPKKVFLAVRTPDERRTLAVIADPAAAAATVRDEGEDLAGVKVAIRRDGMAALR
;
A
#
# COMPACT_ATOMS: atom_id res chain seq x y z
N MET A 1 -29.59 -20.28 0.84
CA MET A 1 -29.07 -21.58 0.34
C MET A 1 -28.00 -22.07 1.31
N PRO A 2 -27.81 -23.39 1.50
CA PRO A 2 -26.70 -23.88 2.31
C PRO A 2 -25.37 -23.46 1.67
N VAL A 3 -24.44 -22.98 2.50
CA VAL A 3 -23.11 -22.52 2.06
C VAL A 3 -22.33 -23.73 1.56
N GLY A 4 -21.71 -23.62 0.37
CA GLY A 4 -20.94 -24.73 -0.20
C GLY A 4 -19.78 -25.13 0.73
N PRO A 5 -19.45 -26.42 0.87
CA PRO A 5 -18.43 -26.89 1.83
C PRO A 5 -17.03 -26.32 1.56
N ARG A 6 -16.69 -26.09 0.28
CA ARG A 6 -15.43 -25.49 -0.17
C ARG A 6 -15.45 -23.97 -0.26
N THR A 7 -16.51 -23.30 0.21
CA THR A 7 -16.57 -21.83 0.23
C THR A 7 -15.43 -21.30 1.12
N PRO A 8 -14.56 -20.43 0.60
CA PRO A 8 -13.47 -19.86 1.39
C PRO A 8 -14.00 -18.90 2.45
N VAL A 9 -13.39 -18.94 3.63
CA VAL A 9 -13.74 -18.11 4.78
C VAL A 9 -12.47 -17.72 5.53
N LEU A 10 -12.36 -16.43 5.85
CA LEU A 10 -11.36 -15.89 6.77
C LEU A 10 -11.84 -16.17 8.20
N VAL A 11 -11.07 -16.95 8.95
CA VAL A 11 -11.46 -17.45 10.29
C VAL A 11 -10.54 -16.95 11.40
N GLY A 12 -9.43 -16.32 11.04
CA GLY A 12 -8.45 -15.78 11.96
C GLY A 12 -7.78 -14.54 11.41
N TYR A 13 -7.62 -13.54 12.26
CA TYR A 13 -7.00 -12.26 11.97
C TYR A 13 -6.31 -11.77 13.24
N GLY A 14 -5.00 -11.54 13.19
CA GLY A 14 -4.20 -11.16 14.36
C GLY A 14 -3.14 -10.13 14.00
N GLN A 15 -2.82 -9.23 14.93
CA GLN A 15 -2.00 -8.04 14.68
C GLN A 15 -1.12 -7.69 15.88
N VAL A 16 0.18 -7.57 15.66
CA VAL A 16 1.17 -7.29 16.70
C VAL A 16 1.91 -6.00 16.41
N ASN A 17 2.04 -5.15 17.45
CA ASN A 17 2.94 -4.02 17.49
C ASN A 17 4.08 -4.30 18.47
N HIS A 18 5.33 -4.23 18.01
CA HIS A 18 6.49 -4.41 18.85
C HIS A 18 7.15 -3.06 19.18
N ARG A 19 6.84 -2.51 20.36
CA ARG A 19 7.29 -1.17 20.81
C ARG A 19 8.47 -1.19 21.77
N GLU A 20 8.95 -2.37 22.17
CA GLU A 20 10.08 -2.50 23.11
C GLU A 20 11.32 -1.76 22.56
N ASP A 21 12.15 -1.24 23.46
CA ASP A 21 13.39 -0.56 23.09
C ASP A 21 14.37 -1.60 22.54
N PRO A 22 14.75 -1.51 21.25
CA PRO A 22 15.61 -2.50 20.64
C PRO A 22 17.04 -2.47 21.18
N THR A 23 17.42 -1.42 21.90
CA THR A 23 18.73 -1.28 22.53
C THR A 23 18.82 -1.97 23.90
N THR A 24 17.73 -2.53 24.41
CA THR A 24 17.79 -3.36 25.62
C THR A 24 18.56 -4.66 25.31
N ASP A 25 19.41 -5.10 26.23
CA ASP A 25 20.14 -6.36 26.08
C ASP A 25 19.17 -7.54 25.99
N GLY A 26 19.36 -8.40 24.97
CA GLY A 26 18.52 -9.58 24.74
C GLY A 26 17.45 -9.45 23.65
N ASN A 27 17.40 -8.36 22.87
CA ASN A 27 16.43 -8.27 21.76
C ASN A 27 16.76 -9.25 20.62
N THR A 28 16.27 -10.49 20.75
CA THR A 28 16.40 -11.58 19.79
C THR A 28 15.22 -11.70 18.84
N LYS A 29 14.13 -10.94 19.07
CA LYS A 29 12.92 -11.03 18.27
C LYS A 29 13.22 -10.62 16.83
N GLU A 30 12.85 -11.48 15.89
CA GLU A 30 12.97 -11.24 14.46
C GLU A 30 11.59 -11.16 13.79
N PRO A 31 11.49 -10.66 12.55
CA PRO A 31 10.19 -10.50 11.88
C PRO A 31 9.32 -11.77 11.88
N VAL A 32 9.93 -12.95 11.72
CA VAL A 32 9.20 -14.23 11.74
C VAL A 32 8.60 -14.53 13.12
N ASP A 33 9.23 -14.11 14.22
CA ASP A 33 8.66 -14.24 15.56
C ASP A 33 7.42 -13.37 15.72
N LEU A 34 7.43 -12.16 15.15
CA LEU A 34 6.25 -11.28 15.15
C LEU A 34 5.12 -11.86 14.29
N MET A 35 5.42 -12.46 13.13
CA MET A 35 4.41 -13.19 12.33
C MET A 35 3.80 -14.34 13.13
N ALA A 36 4.62 -15.14 13.82
CA ALA A 36 4.14 -16.24 14.65
C ALA A 36 3.29 -15.74 15.83
N ALA A 37 3.67 -14.62 16.45
CA ALA A 37 2.87 -13.99 17.50
C ALA A 37 1.51 -13.49 16.96
N ALA A 38 1.48 -12.87 15.78
CA ALA A 38 0.24 -12.46 15.13
C ALA A 38 -0.66 -13.67 14.79
N ALA A 39 -0.07 -14.76 14.29
CA ALA A 39 -0.82 -16.00 14.00
C ALA A 39 -1.43 -16.62 15.27
N ARG A 40 -0.70 -16.60 16.40
CA ARG A 40 -1.20 -17.07 17.70
C ARG A 40 -2.27 -16.16 18.32
N GLN A 41 -2.32 -14.89 17.94
CA GLN A 41 -3.46 -14.03 18.28
C GLN A 41 -4.67 -14.30 17.38
N ALA A 42 -4.44 -14.69 16.13
CA ALA A 42 -5.51 -14.95 15.17
C ALA A 42 -6.35 -16.17 15.55
N VAL A 43 -5.73 -17.30 15.92
CA VAL A 43 -6.41 -18.58 16.19
C VAL A 43 -5.70 -19.42 17.26
N ASP A 44 -6.37 -20.46 17.75
CA ASP A 44 -5.79 -21.42 18.69
C ASP A 44 -4.79 -22.38 18.00
N ALA A 45 -4.03 -23.14 18.81
CA ALA A 45 -2.98 -24.04 18.32
C ALA A 45 -3.51 -25.13 17.38
N ARG A 46 -4.75 -25.63 17.58
CA ARG A 46 -5.37 -26.67 16.74
C ARG A 46 -5.48 -26.20 15.29
N VAL A 47 -5.83 -24.94 15.07
CA VAL A 47 -5.92 -24.38 13.71
C VAL A 47 -4.53 -24.12 13.12
N LEU A 48 -3.57 -23.66 13.94
CA LEU A 48 -2.19 -23.41 13.49
C LEU A 48 -1.48 -24.69 13.05
N GLU A 49 -1.62 -25.77 13.81
CA GLU A 49 -1.05 -27.09 13.48
C GLU A 49 -1.66 -27.67 12.20
N ALA A 50 -2.88 -27.26 11.84
CA ALA A 50 -3.55 -27.68 10.62
C ALA A 50 -3.17 -26.87 9.37
N VAL A 51 -2.35 -25.81 9.50
CA VAL A 51 -1.90 -24.99 8.37
C VAL A 51 -1.09 -25.83 7.39
N ASP A 52 -1.58 -25.95 6.16
CA ASP A 52 -0.95 -26.71 5.09
C ASP A 52 -0.30 -25.82 4.01
N ALA A 53 -0.58 -24.51 4.04
CA ALA A 53 0.06 -23.53 3.17
C ALA A 53 0.37 -22.22 3.89
N ILE A 54 1.59 -21.72 3.72
CA ILE A 54 2.06 -20.44 4.27
C ILE A 54 2.49 -19.51 3.14
N ARG A 55 1.95 -18.28 3.15
CA ARG A 55 2.26 -17.22 2.19
C ARG A 55 2.80 -16.02 2.94
N VAL A 56 4.08 -15.74 2.72
CA VAL A 56 4.77 -14.63 3.38
C VAL A 56 4.84 -13.44 2.43
N VAL A 57 4.38 -12.28 2.89
CA VAL A 57 4.55 -11.00 2.21
C VAL A 57 6.01 -10.56 2.32
N ASN A 58 6.57 -10.03 1.24
CA ASN A 58 7.97 -9.59 1.14
C ASN A 58 8.41 -8.71 2.32
N LEU A 59 9.56 -9.03 2.90
CA LEU A 59 10.21 -8.28 3.97
C LEU A 59 11.36 -7.42 3.46
N PHE A 60 11.41 -6.19 3.95
CA PHE A 60 12.50 -5.25 3.73
C PHE A 60 13.50 -5.23 4.88
N SER A 61 13.03 -5.45 6.11
CA SER A 61 13.85 -5.38 7.32
C SER A 61 14.87 -6.52 7.40
N ALA A 62 14.53 -7.74 6.97
CA ALA A 62 15.39 -8.92 7.00
C ALA A 62 15.56 -9.56 5.62
N ARG A 63 16.61 -10.38 5.45
CA ARG A 63 16.85 -11.17 4.22
C ARG A 63 16.71 -12.64 4.56
N TYR A 64 15.58 -13.22 4.17
CA TYR A 64 15.32 -14.65 4.27
C TYR A 64 15.19 -15.23 2.87
N ARG A 65 15.58 -16.48 2.71
CA ARG A 65 15.37 -17.24 1.47
C ARG A 65 14.04 -17.99 1.52
N GLU A 66 13.70 -18.54 2.69
CA GLU A 66 12.48 -19.31 2.97
C GLU A 66 11.87 -18.89 4.33
N PRO A 67 11.27 -17.69 4.43
CA PRO A 67 10.63 -17.25 5.66
C PRO A 67 9.38 -18.07 6.00
N GLY A 68 8.72 -18.68 5.01
CA GLY A 68 7.55 -19.54 5.23
C GLY A 68 7.90 -20.79 6.04
N LEU A 69 9.06 -21.41 5.78
CA LEU A 69 9.52 -22.58 6.53
C LEU A 69 9.85 -22.21 7.99
N LEU A 70 10.53 -21.08 8.18
CA LEU A 70 10.83 -20.55 9.52
C LEU A 70 9.55 -20.26 10.32
N LEU A 71 8.52 -19.75 9.65
CA LEU A 71 7.22 -19.48 10.26
C LEU A 71 6.50 -20.79 10.62
N GLY A 72 6.46 -21.76 9.69
CA GLY A 72 5.86 -23.08 9.92
C GLY A 72 6.43 -23.78 11.15
N GLN A 73 7.76 -23.76 11.30
CA GLN A 73 8.45 -24.31 12.48
C GLN A 73 8.01 -23.65 13.79
N ARG A 74 7.81 -22.32 13.80
CA ARG A 74 7.42 -21.59 15.00
C ARG A 74 5.98 -21.85 15.41
N ILE A 75 5.08 -22.08 14.46
CA ILE A 75 3.65 -22.29 14.73
C ILE A 75 3.28 -23.77 14.84
N GLY A 76 4.22 -24.69 14.58
CA GLY A 76 3.97 -26.13 14.66
C GLY A 76 3.28 -26.71 13.43
N ALA A 77 3.33 -26.05 12.27
CA ALA A 77 2.74 -26.55 11.03
C ALA A 77 3.62 -27.66 10.43
N ASP A 78 3.02 -28.80 10.08
CA ASP A 78 3.73 -29.94 9.50
C ASP A 78 3.94 -29.77 7.99
N ARG A 79 5.19 -29.46 7.60
CA ARG A 79 5.66 -29.35 6.20
C ARG A 79 4.71 -28.55 5.27
N PRO A 80 4.33 -27.31 5.62
CA PRO A 80 3.42 -26.52 4.80
C PRO A 80 4.04 -26.18 3.44
N ALA A 81 3.22 -26.07 2.41
CA ALA A 81 3.62 -25.47 1.15
C ALA A 81 3.92 -23.98 1.37
N THR A 82 5.09 -23.50 0.94
CA THR A 82 5.49 -22.11 1.15
C THR A 82 5.44 -21.29 -0.14
N ARG A 83 5.11 -20.01 0.01
CA ARG A 83 5.31 -18.97 -0.98
C ARG A 83 5.86 -17.73 -0.29
N TYR A 84 6.87 -17.11 -0.89
CA TYR A 84 7.36 -15.79 -0.50
C TYR A 84 7.11 -14.84 -1.66
N SER A 85 6.54 -13.67 -1.39
CA SER A 85 6.13 -12.80 -2.47
C SER A 85 7.24 -11.88 -2.97
N GLY A 86 7.05 -11.34 -4.18
CA GLY A 86 7.69 -10.12 -4.63
C GLY A 86 7.25 -8.87 -3.86
N ILE A 87 7.89 -7.73 -4.15
CA ILE A 87 7.64 -6.44 -3.52
C ILE A 87 6.32 -5.82 -4.01
N GLY A 88 5.49 -5.32 -3.08
CA GLY A 88 4.34 -4.48 -3.42
C GLY A 88 3.27 -4.47 -2.32
N GLY A 89 2.69 -3.30 -2.07
CA GLY A 89 1.57 -3.17 -1.13
C GLY A 89 0.25 -3.78 -1.61
N ASN A 90 0.13 -4.12 -2.91
CA ASN A 90 -1.02 -4.84 -3.45
C ASN A 90 -1.04 -6.33 -3.06
N VAL A 91 0.15 -6.87 -2.78
CA VAL A 91 0.39 -8.30 -2.68
C VAL A 91 -0.42 -9.00 -1.57
N PRO A 92 -0.61 -8.44 -0.37
CA PRO A 92 -1.41 -9.13 0.65
C PRO A 92 -2.81 -9.51 0.17
N GLN A 93 -3.50 -8.61 -0.54
CA GLN A 93 -4.82 -8.88 -1.10
C GLN A 93 -4.75 -9.89 -2.25
N SER A 94 -3.76 -9.79 -3.14
CA SER A 94 -3.57 -10.79 -4.20
C SER A 94 -3.29 -12.20 -3.63
N LEU A 95 -2.55 -12.31 -2.52
CA LEU A 95 -2.29 -13.57 -1.83
C LEU A 95 -3.57 -14.15 -1.21
N VAL A 96 -4.45 -13.30 -0.67
CA VAL A 96 -5.76 -13.70 -0.15
C VAL A 96 -6.69 -14.15 -1.29
N ASN A 97 -6.74 -13.42 -2.40
CA ASN A 97 -7.51 -13.81 -3.59
C ASN A 97 -7.09 -15.18 -4.09
N GLN A 98 -5.78 -15.41 -4.22
CA GLN A 98 -5.26 -16.71 -4.63
C GLN A 98 -5.52 -17.79 -3.58
N ALA A 99 -5.57 -17.46 -2.27
CA ALA A 99 -5.84 -18.43 -1.21
C ALA A 99 -7.28 -18.93 -1.30
N CYS A 100 -8.22 -18.01 -1.56
CA CYS A 100 -9.61 -18.33 -1.81
C CYS A 100 -9.78 -19.30 -2.98
N LEU A 101 -9.09 -19.05 -4.11
CA LEU A 101 -9.10 -19.94 -5.27
C LEU A 101 -8.51 -21.33 -4.97
N ASP A 102 -7.43 -21.40 -4.20
CA ASP A 102 -6.81 -22.67 -3.83
C ASP A 102 -7.69 -23.49 -2.90
N ILE A 103 -8.35 -22.84 -1.94
CA ILE A 103 -9.34 -23.48 -1.07
C ILE A 103 -10.54 -23.97 -1.88
N GLN A 104 -11.11 -23.13 -2.73
CA GLN A 104 -12.28 -23.50 -3.54
C GLN A 104 -12.00 -24.69 -4.46
N ARG A 105 -10.76 -24.80 -4.98
CA ARG A 105 -10.31 -25.89 -5.88
C ARG A 105 -9.77 -27.12 -5.16
N GLY A 106 -9.71 -27.14 -3.82
CA GLY A 106 -9.17 -28.28 -3.08
C GLY A 106 -7.64 -28.41 -3.12
N ARG A 107 -6.91 -27.32 -3.42
CA ARG A 107 -5.45 -27.29 -3.48
C ARG A 107 -4.78 -26.96 -2.12
N ALA A 108 -5.54 -26.40 -1.20
CA ALA A 108 -5.15 -26.15 0.19
C ALA A 108 -6.40 -26.17 1.08
N ASP A 109 -6.25 -26.52 2.35
CA ASP A 109 -7.33 -26.57 3.33
C ASP A 109 -7.22 -25.46 4.38
N VAL A 110 -6.00 -25.12 4.83
CA VAL A 110 -5.78 -24.06 5.84
C VAL A 110 -4.58 -23.23 5.42
N VAL A 111 -4.86 -22.02 4.93
CA VAL A 111 -3.85 -21.10 4.40
C VAL A 111 -3.57 -19.99 5.40
N LEU A 112 -2.31 -19.82 5.79
CA LEU A 112 -1.81 -18.66 6.53
C LEU A 112 -1.20 -17.65 5.57
N VAL A 113 -1.72 -16.42 5.55
CA VAL A 113 -1.07 -15.25 4.94
C VAL A 113 -0.50 -14.39 6.05
N ALA A 114 0.81 -14.11 6.02
CA ALA A 114 1.47 -13.34 7.06
C ALA A 114 2.53 -12.39 6.50
N GLY A 115 2.81 -11.34 7.26
CA GLY A 115 3.97 -10.49 7.01
C GLY A 115 4.34 -9.70 8.24
N ALA A 116 5.56 -9.19 8.26
CA ALA A 116 6.09 -8.41 9.35
C ALA A 116 7.24 -7.52 8.88
N GLU A 117 7.37 -6.38 9.54
CA GLU A 117 8.55 -5.53 9.45
C GLU A 117 9.10 -5.24 10.82
N MET A 118 10.43 -5.20 10.93
CA MET A 118 11.14 -4.70 12.11
C MET A 118 12.09 -3.56 11.73
N TRP A 119 11.59 -2.63 10.93
CA TRP A 119 12.40 -1.58 10.33
C TRP A 119 12.86 -0.53 11.35
N ARG A 120 12.04 -0.23 12.37
CA ARG A 120 12.43 0.66 13.47
C ARG A 120 13.59 0.05 14.24
N THR A 121 13.45 -1.20 14.68
CA THR A 121 14.49 -1.95 15.39
C THR A 121 15.79 -1.99 14.58
N ARG A 122 15.68 -2.37 13.30
CA ARG A 122 16.84 -2.44 12.40
C ARG A 122 17.59 -1.13 12.28
N THR A 123 16.84 -0.04 12.09
CA THR A 123 17.41 1.29 11.87
C THR A 123 18.10 1.80 13.13
N GLN A 124 17.47 1.63 14.30
CA GLN A 124 18.02 2.08 15.58
C GLN A 124 19.28 1.30 15.98
N LEU A 125 19.27 -0.03 15.83
CA LEU A 125 20.46 -0.85 16.12
C LEU A 125 21.64 -0.51 15.21
N ARG A 126 21.39 -0.32 13.90
CA ARG A 126 22.43 0.11 12.95
C ARG A 126 22.99 1.49 13.29
N ALA A 127 22.13 2.45 13.64
CA ALA A 127 22.56 3.79 14.05
C ALA A 127 23.43 3.75 15.32
N GLY A 128 23.17 2.82 16.23
CA GLY A 128 23.99 2.57 17.43
C GLY A 128 25.20 1.66 17.21
N GLY A 129 25.54 1.27 15.98
CA GLY A 129 26.68 0.40 15.68
C GLY A 129 26.53 -1.06 16.15
N ARG A 130 25.31 -1.50 16.47
CA ARG A 130 25.02 -2.87 16.93
C ARG A 130 24.64 -3.80 15.78
N ARG A 131 25.00 -5.08 15.92
CA ARG A 131 24.68 -6.13 14.94
C ARG A 131 23.32 -6.76 15.25
N LEU A 132 22.55 -7.05 14.20
CA LEU A 132 21.35 -7.88 14.29
C LEU A 132 21.75 -9.33 14.52
N THR A 133 21.03 -10.04 15.39
CA THR A 133 21.25 -11.46 15.69
C THR A 133 20.09 -12.32 15.20
N TRP A 134 19.45 -11.90 14.11
CA TRP A 134 18.36 -12.63 13.47
C TRP A 134 18.87 -13.86 12.72
N THR A 135 17.97 -14.78 12.42
CA THR A 135 18.29 -16.01 11.70
C THR A 135 18.88 -15.68 10.33
N ASP A 136 19.97 -16.35 9.97
CA ASP A 136 20.58 -16.27 8.65
C ASP A 136 20.23 -17.53 7.86
N GLN A 137 19.82 -17.35 6.60
CA GLN A 137 19.56 -18.45 5.67
C GLN A 137 20.53 -18.30 4.49
N ASP A 138 21.60 -19.09 4.54
CA ASP A 138 22.60 -19.11 3.48
C ASP A 138 22.09 -19.79 2.19
N GLU A 139 22.95 -19.86 1.18
CA GLU A 139 22.60 -20.40 -0.15
C GLU A 139 22.23 -21.89 -0.16
N SER A 140 22.49 -22.64 0.91
CA SER A 140 22.03 -24.03 1.05
C SER A 140 20.51 -24.14 1.20
N VAL A 141 19.84 -23.07 1.64
CA VAL A 141 18.38 -23.00 1.67
C VAL A 141 17.89 -22.61 0.27
N PRO A 142 16.98 -23.36 -0.37
CA PRO A 142 16.39 -22.95 -1.64
C PRO A 142 15.69 -21.58 -1.51
N LEU A 143 15.61 -20.82 -2.60
CA LEU A 143 14.77 -19.62 -2.60
C LEU A 143 13.31 -20.05 -2.65
N ALA A 144 12.48 -19.43 -1.80
CA ALA A 144 11.06 -19.64 -1.81
C ALA A 144 10.43 -19.32 -3.15
N LYS A 145 9.41 -20.10 -3.51
CA LYS A 145 8.60 -19.83 -4.69
C LYS A 145 8.06 -18.40 -4.62
N GLY A 146 8.35 -17.60 -5.64
CA GLY A 146 7.97 -16.19 -5.75
C GLY A 146 8.96 -15.21 -5.12
N GLY A 147 10.00 -15.68 -4.44
CA GLY A 147 11.01 -14.83 -3.79
C GLY A 147 11.92 -14.08 -4.79
N ASP A 148 11.86 -14.45 -6.06
CA ASP A 148 12.54 -13.84 -7.21
C ASP A 148 11.60 -13.06 -8.14
N GLU A 149 10.31 -12.93 -7.80
CA GLU A 149 9.35 -12.13 -8.55
C GLU A 149 9.64 -10.63 -8.36
N ASP A 150 10.60 -10.10 -9.12
CA ASP A 150 10.92 -8.67 -9.18
C ASP A 150 10.27 -8.01 -10.41
N VAL A 151 9.70 -6.82 -10.20
CA VAL A 151 9.12 -6.02 -11.29
C VAL A 151 9.73 -4.62 -11.26
N PRO A 152 10.20 -4.08 -12.41
CA PRO A 152 10.80 -2.75 -12.44
C PRO A 152 9.88 -1.68 -11.85
N MET A 153 10.42 -0.92 -10.90
CA MET A 153 9.70 0.17 -10.22
C MET A 153 9.82 1.51 -10.95
N ALA A 154 10.75 1.63 -11.89
CA ALA A 154 11.04 2.86 -12.63
C ALA A 154 11.40 2.55 -14.09
N GLY A 155 10.90 3.38 -15.01
CA GLY A 155 11.24 3.30 -16.43
C GLY A 155 12.51 4.06 -16.80
N PRO A 156 12.93 4.02 -18.07
CA PRO A 156 14.15 4.68 -18.52
C PRO A 156 14.17 6.20 -18.31
N THR A 157 13.02 6.86 -18.42
CA THR A 157 12.88 8.31 -18.23
C THR A 157 13.10 8.69 -16.76
N GLU A 158 12.53 7.90 -15.85
CA GLU A 158 12.63 8.05 -14.40
C GLU A 158 14.08 7.83 -13.94
N LEU A 159 14.71 6.74 -14.40
CA LEU A 159 16.09 6.41 -14.11
C LEU A 159 17.07 7.48 -14.60
N ARG A 160 16.81 8.07 -15.78
CA ARG A 160 17.66 9.13 -16.37
C ARG A 160 17.82 10.34 -15.45
N VAL A 161 16.74 10.76 -14.79
CA VAL A 161 16.75 11.94 -13.91
C VAL A 161 16.94 11.58 -12.43
N GLY A 162 16.96 10.28 -12.10
CA GLY A 162 17.06 9.78 -10.73
C GLY A 162 15.78 10.00 -9.92
N LEU A 163 14.62 9.81 -10.56
CA LEU A 163 13.30 9.83 -9.92
C LEU A 163 12.89 8.39 -9.54
N ASP A 164 13.31 7.93 -8.37
CA ASP A 164 13.23 6.52 -7.96
C ASP A 164 12.57 6.29 -6.58
N ARG A 165 12.16 7.35 -5.89
CA ARG A 165 11.56 7.25 -4.55
C ARG A 165 10.07 7.54 -4.60
N PRO A 166 9.22 6.75 -3.90
CA PRO A 166 7.80 7.07 -3.75
C PRO A 166 7.58 8.50 -3.24
N ALA A 167 8.40 8.96 -2.29
CA ALA A 167 8.34 10.30 -1.73
C ALA A 167 8.61 11.43 -2.75
N TYR A 168 9.14 11.13 -3.95
CA TYR A 168 9.30 12.08 -5.05
C TYR A 168 8.23 11.89 -6.14
N VAL A 169 7.75 10.66 -6.34
CA VAL A 169 6.77 10.37 -7.40
C VAL A 169 5.35 10.73 -7.00
N TYR A 170 4.89 10.34 -5.81
CA TYR A 170 3.51 10.63 -5.39
C TYR A 170 3.18 12.13 -5.27
N PRO A 171 4.12 13.01 -4.88
CA PRO A 171 3.91 14.45 -5.00
C PRO A 171 3.66 14.95 -6.44
N LEU A 172 4.22 14.31 -7.47
CA LEU A 172 3.89 14.66 -8.86
C LEU A 172 2.42 14.32 -9.17
N PHE A 173 1.90 13.21 -8.64
CA PHE A 173 0.47 12.89 -8.78
C PHE A 173 -0.40 13.89 -8.03
N GLU A 174 0.05 14.34 -6.85
CA GLU A 174 -0.65 15.38 -6.07
C GLU A 174 -0.75 16.70 -6.82
N GLN A 175 0.39 17.18 -7.35
CA GLN A 175 0.38 18.41 -8.14
C GLN A 175 -0.47 18.25 -9.41
N ALA A 176 -0.45 17.08 -10.06
CA ALA A 176 -1.31 16.82 -11.21
C ALA A 176 -2.80 16.84 -10.85
N LEU A 177 -3.20 16.29 -9.69
CA LEU A 177 -4.57 16.39 -9.15
C LEU A 177 -4.96 17.85 -8.93
N ARG A 178 -4.14 18.61 -8.20
CA ARG A 178 -4.39 20.04 -7.95
C ARG A 178 -4.61 20.80 -9.26
N ILE A 179 -3.71 20.59 -10.24
CA ILE A 179 -3.74 21.28 -11.54
C ILE A 179 -5.01 20.92 -12.31
N SER A 180 -5.42 19.65 -12.33
CA SER A 180 -6.64 19.24 -13.04
C SER A 180 -7.91 19.80 -12.41
N MET A 181 -7.90 20.05 -11.09
CA MET A 181 -9.00 20.71 -10.38
C MET A 181 -8.97 22.24 -10.49
N GLY A 182 -7.92 22.84 -11.06
CA GLY A 182 -7.74 24.30 -11.09
C GLY A 182 -7.62 24.92 -9.69
N GLU A 183 -7.18 24.13 -8.71
CA GLU A 183 -7.20 24.53 -7.30
C GLU A 183 -5.95 25.38 -6.95
N PRO A 184 -6.11 26.51 -6.24
CA PRO A 184 -4.98 27.24 -5.69
C PRO A 184 -4.15 26.35 -4.75
N ILE A 185 -2.83 26.55 -4.75
CA ILE A 185 -1.87 25.75 -3.98
C ILE A 185 -2.25 25.71 -2.49
N ALA A 186 -2.55 26.86 -1.88
CA ALA A 186 -2.91 26.97 -0.47
C ALA A 186 -4.21 26.22 -0.13
N ASP A 187 -5.21 26.30 -0.99
CA ASP A 187 -6.51 25.63 -0.81
C ASP A 187 -6.32 24.12 -0.84
N HIS A 188 -5.58 23.65 -1.85
CA HIS A 188 -5.27 22.25 -2.02
C HIS A 188 -4.54 21.66 -0.81
N ARG A 189 -3.48 22.34 -0.34
CA ARG A 189 -2.70 21.90 0.84
C ARG A 189 -3.55 21.80 2.10
N ARG A 190 -4.47 22.75 2.33
CA ARG A 190 -5.44 22.68 3.44
C ARG A 190 -6.36 21.48 3.29
N ARG A 191 -6.94 21.29 2.10
CA ARG A 191 -7.88 20.19 1.82
C ARG A 191 -7.24 18.81 2.03
N ILE A 192 -6.02 18.59 1.54
CA ILE A 192 -5.32 17.31 1.79
C ILE A 192 -4.89 17.15 3.26
N GLY A 193 -4.64 18.25 3.98
CA GLY A 193 -4.42 18.23 5.43
C GLY A 193 -5.66 17.79 6.21
N GLU A 194 -6.85 18.25 5.81
CA GLU A 194 -8.14 17.85 6.40
C GLU A 194 -8.46 16.39 6.09
N LEU A 195 -8.23 15.94 4.84
CA LEU A 195 -8.33 14.53 4.47
C LEU A 195 -7.45 13.68 5.39
N TRP A 196 -6.21 14.08 5.61
CA TRP A 196 -5.29 13.32 6.43
C TRP A 196 -5.62 13.38 7.93
N ALA A 197 -6.22 14.47 8.41
CA ALA A 197 -6.73 14.56 9.78
C ALA A 197 -7.88 13.56 10.03
N ARG A 198 -8.74 13.30 9.04
CA ARG A 198 -9.77 12.25 9.12
C ARG A 198 -9.15 10.84 9.24
N PHE A 199 -8.08 10.56 8.49
CA PHE A 199 -7.32 9.32 8.64
C PHE A 199 -6.68 9.21 10.04
N ASN A 200 -6.12 10.31 10.55
CA ASN A 200 -5.57 10.35 11.90
C ASN A 200 -6.64 10.07 12.97
N ALA A 201 -7.84 10.63 12.83
CA ALA A 201 -8.93 10.40 13.76
C ALA A 201 -9.27 8.91 13.90
N VAL A 202 -9.34 8.17 12.79
CA VAL A 202 -9.52 6.70 12.82
C VAL A 202 -8.35 6.01 13.53
N ALA A 203 -7.11 6.45 13.27
CA ALA A 203 -5.92 5.87 13.90
C ALA A 203 -5.87 6.04 15.43
N VAL A 204 -6.43 7.14 15.97
CA VAL A 204 -6.44 7.42 17.42
C VAL A 204 -7.16 6.29 18.17
N ASP A 205 -8.29 5.83 17.63
CA ASP A 205 -9.14 4.82 18.26
C ASP A 205 -8.70 3.39 17.91
N ASN A 206 -7.96 3.19 16.81
CA ASN A 206 -7.44 1.88 16.44
C ASN A 206 -6.35 1.40 17.42
N PRO A 207 -6.57 0.30 18.17
CA PRO A 207 -5.57 -0.24 19.11
C PRO A 207 -4.29 -0.74 18.42
N HIS A 208 -4.38 -1.09 17.14
CA HIS A 208 -3.27 -1.58 16.32
C HIS A 208 -2.49 -0.46 15.63
N ALA A 209 -2.95 0.80 15.70
CA ALA A 209 -2.23 1.91 15.08
C ALA A 209 -0.92 2.25 15.81
N TRP A 210 0.13 2.56 15.04
CA TRP A 210 1.43 2.94 15.57
C TRP A 210 1.40 4.30 16.26
N ILE A 211 0.79 5.29 15.61
CA ILE A 211 0.63 6.67 16.08
C ILE A 211 -0.85 6.89 16.39
N ARG A 212 -1.17 6.95 17.69
CA ARG A 212 -2.53 7.21 18.20
C ARG A 212 -2.69 8.62 18.76
N LYS A 213 -1.73 9.51 18.47
CA LYS A 213 -1.80 10.94 18.83
C LYS A 213 -2.75 11.63 17.84
N ALA A 214 -3.67 12.42 18.36
CA ALA A 214 -4.51 13.31 17.56
C ALA A 214 -3.69 14.51 17.03
N PHE A 215 -3.90 14.85 15.77
CA PHE A 215 -3.31 16.01 15.09
C PHE A 215 -4.41 16.86 14.45
N ALA A 216 -4.30 18.17 14.58
CA ALA A 216 -5.12 19.08 13.79
C ALA A 216 -4.64 19.08 12.32
N ALA A 217 -5.55 19.32 11.38
CA ALA A 217 -5.22 19.37 9.95
C ALA A 217 -4.03 20.32 9.65
N GLN A 218 -4.03 21.51 10.27
CA GLN A 218 -2.94 22.49 10.16
C GLN A 218 -1.57 21.93 10.55
N ASP A 219 -1.50 21.13 11.62
CA ASP A 219 -0.25 20.55 12.12
C ASP A 219 0.27 19.45 11.20
N ILE A 220 -0.61 18.88 10.36
CA ILE A 220 -0.26 17.85 9.38
C ILE A 220 0.31 18.50 8.12
N TRP A 221 -0.34 19.50 7.54
CA TRP A 221 0.07 20.03 6.23
C TRP A 221 1.12 21.15 6.32
N GLN A 222 1.24 21.83 7.46
CA GLN A 222 2.27 22.84 7.70
C GLN A 222 3.54 22.23 8.25
N GLU A 223 4.66 22.85 7.88
CA GLU A 223 5.96 22.52 8.44
C GLU A 223 6.02 22.88 9.93
N GLY A 224 6.66 22.02 10.71
CA GLY A 224 6.96 22.29 12.11
C GLY A 224 8.14 21.47 12.62
N PRO A 225 8.57 21.65 13.89
CA PRO A 225 9.79 21.04 14.43
C PRO A 225 9.84 19.50 14.32
N ALA A 226 8.69 18.83 14.41
CA ALA A 226 8.56 17.38 14.27
C ALA A 226 7.99 16.94 12.90
N ASN A 227 7.63 17.89 12.04
CA ASN A 227 6.91 17.70 10.78
C ASN A 227 7.54 18.48 9.62
N ARG A 228 8.85 18.33 9.43
CA ARG A 228 9.58 18.97 8.30
C ARG A 228 8.99 18.60 6.93
N MET A 229 9.27 19.42 5.93
CA MET A 229 9.05 19.08 4.53
C MET A 229 9.88 17.87 4.08
N ILE A 230 9.28 16.97 3.29
CA ILE A 230 9.98 15.85 2.65
C ILE A 230 10.17 16.14 1.17
N SER A 231 9.08 16.45 0.49
CA SER A 231 9.04 16.84 -0.91
C SER A 231 7.76 17.61 -1.11
N TRP A 232 7.84 18.79 -1.71
CA TRP A 232 6.67 19.63 -1.93
C TRP A 232 5.59 18.88 -2.73
N PRO A 233 4.31 18.85 -2.27
CA PRO A 233 3.72 19.64 -1.18
C PRO A 233 3.63 18.92 0.19
N TYR A 234 4.28 17.76 0.35
CA TYR A 234 4.15 16.89 1.52
C TYR A 234 5.20 17.13 2.61
N THR A 235 4.68 17.36 3.82
CA THR A 235 5.40 17.24 5.08
C THR A 235 5.56 15.77 5.49
N LYS A 236 6.36 15.52 6.54
CA LYS A 236 6.60 14.18 7.09
C LYS A 236 5.30 13.44 7.44
N LEU A 237 4.30 14.11 8.02
CA LEU A 237 3.03 13.53 8.40
C LEU A 237 2.11 13.25 7.22
N MET A 238 2.45 13.64 6.00
CA MET A 238 1.73 13.27 4.77
C MET A 238 2.40 12.13 4.01
N ASN A 239 3.39 11.49 4.62
CA ASN A 239 4.12 10.34 4.06
C ASN A 239 3.81 9.09 4.88
N SER A 240 3.82 7.92 4.24
CA SER A 240 3.82 6.63 4.92
C SER A 240 4.90 6.53 6.01
N ASN A 241 4.54 5.96 7.16
CA ASN A 241 5.46 5.76 8.27
C ASN A 241 6.02 4.33 8.29
N ASN A 242 7.18 4.14 7.67
CA ASN A 242 7.90 2.87 7.69
C ASN A 242 8.78 2.65 8.93
N MET A 243 8.81 3.57 9.89
CA MET A 243 9.61 3.45 11.12
C MET A 243 8.83 2.70 12.21
N VAL A 244 8.37 1.50 11.86
CA VAL A 244 7.50 0.66 12.69
C VAL A 244 8.06 -0.76 12.80
N ASP A 245 7.68 -1.44 13.88
CA ASP A 245 7.85 -2.89 14.00
C ASP A 245 6.46 -3.52 14.20
N GLN A 246 5.90 -4.10 13.14
CA GLN A 246 4.52 -4.57 13.10
C GLN A 246 4.41 -5.88 12.33
N ALA A 247 3.47 -6.73 12.72
CA ALA A 247 3.13 -7.95 12.00
C ALA A 247 1.61 -8.16 11.98
N ALA A 248 1.14 -8.81 10.93
CA ALA A 248 -0.23 -9.28 10.84
C ALA A 248 -0.28 -10.67 10.20
N ALA A 249 -1.30 -11.43 10.57
CA ALA A 249 -1.56 -12.78 10.10
C ALA A 249 -3.05 -12.99 9.84
N LEU A 250 -3.36 -13.66 8.74
CA LEU A 250 -4.70 -14.01 8.29
C LEU A 250 -4.78 -15.52 8.05
N ILE A 251 -5.80 -16.18 8.58
CA ILE A 251 -6.04 -17.62 8.38
C ILE A 251 -7.31 -17.80 7.56
N LEU A 252 -7.16 -18.39 6.38
CA LEU A 252 -8.27 -18.75 5.51
C LEU A 252 -8.44 -20.27 5.44
N THR A 253 -9.68 -20.72 5.37
CA THR A 253 -10.01 -22.13 5.21
C THR A 253 -11.32 -22.29 4.45
N SER A 254 -11.77 -23.53 4.20
CA SER A 254 -13.12 -23.80 3.72
C SER A 254 -14.12 -23.83 4.88
N VAL A 255 -15.41 -23.58 4.61
CA VAL A 255 -16.48 -23.74 5.61
C VAL A 255 -16.48 -25.13 6.25
N GLU A 256 -16.24 -26.18 5.46
CA GLU A 256 -16.13 -27.55 5.95
C GLU A 256 -14.95 -27.72 6.92
N THR A 257 -13.77 -27.20 6.57
CA THR A 257 -12.58 -27.31 7.43
C THR A 257 -12.70 -26.43 8.67
N ALA A 258 -13.26 -25.21 8.57
CA ALA A 258 -13.59 -24.38 9.73
C ALA A 258 -14.50 -25.13 10.72
N SER A 259 -15.54 -25.80 10.20
CA SER A 259 -16.47 -26.60 11.00
C SER A 259 -15.78 -27.81 11.65
N ARG A 260 -14.97 -28.56 10.88
CA ARG A 260 -14.17 -29.69 11.36
C ARG A 260 -13.20 -29.29 12.46
N LEU A 261 -12.54 -28.14 12.28
CA LEU A 261 -11.65 -27.52 13.26
C LEU A 261 -12.42 -26.74 14.34
N LYS A 262 -13.75 -26.82 14.39
CA LYS A 262 -14.58 -26.20 15.43
C LYS A 262 -14.30 -24.70 15.63
N VAL A 263 -14.00 -23.99 14.55
CA VAL A 263 -13.82 -22.54 14.60
C VAL A 263 -15.20 -21.90 14.70
N PRO A 264 -15.49 -21.07 15.72
CA PRO A 264 -16.82 -20.50 15.91
C PRO A 264 -17.26 -19.64 14.73
N SER A 265 -18.50 -19.82 14.25
CA SER A 265 -19.00 -19.17 13.05
C SER A 265 -19.18 -17.66 13.17
N GLU A 266 -19.29 -17.14 14.40
CA GLU A 266 -19.33 -15.70 14.68
C GLU A 266 -18.02 -14.98 14.32
N ARG A 267 -16.93 -15.72 14.10
CA ARG A 267 -15.63 -15.18 13.66
C ARG A 267 -15.44 -15.19 12.14
N TRP A 268 -16.40 -15.75 11.41
CA TRP A 268 -16.25 -16.01 9.99
C TRP A 268 -16.51 -14.76 9.17
N VAL A 269 -15.54 -14.41 8.32
CA VAL A 269 -15.68 -13.34 7.33
C VAL A 269 -15.46 -13.96 5.96
N TYR A 270 -16.44 -13.82 5.09
CA TYR A 270 -16.39 -14.32 3.72
C TYR A 270 -15.76 -13.28 2.81
N PRO A 271 -14.72 -13.65 2.04
CA PRO A 271 -14.36 -12.95 0.82
C PRO A 271 -15.44 -13.19 -0.23
N TYR A 272 -16.04 -12.13 -0.75
CA TYR A 272 -17.09 -12.19 -1.78
C TYR A 272 -16.48 -12.25 -3.18
N ALA A 273 -15.51 -11.38 -3.43
CA ALA A 273 -14.80 -11.31 -4.69
C ALA A 273 -13.45 -10.63 -4.52
N GLY A 274 -12.59 -10.79 -5.52
CA GLY A 274 -11.38 -9.99 -5.66
C GLY A 274 -11.00 -9.79 -7.13
N THR A 275 -10.12 -8.83 -7.38
CA THR A 275 -9.59 -8.57 -8.72
C THR A 275 -8.15 -8.09 -8.62
N ASP A 276 -7.39 -8.24 -9.70
CA ASP A 276 -6.05 -7.68 -9.85
C ASP A 276 -5.92 -6.96 -11.20
N ALA A 277 -5.11 -5.91 -11.24
CA ALA A 277 -4.72 -5.18 -12.45
C ALA A 277 -3.50 -4.30 -12.20
N HIS A 278 -2.92 -3.73 -13.25
CA HIS A 278 -1.90 -2.70 -13.15
C HIS A 278 -2.03 -1.60 -14.20
N ASP A 279 -1.69 -0.37 -13.81
CA ASP A 279 -1.41 0.74 -14.71
C ASP A 279 -0.03 0.55 -15.40
N THR A 280 0.40 1.53 -16.19
CA THR A 280 1.75 1.54 -16.76
C THR A 280 2.82 1.53 -15.66
N TYR A 281 3.88 0.74 -15.88
CA TYR A 281 5.02 0.66 -14.96
C TYR A 281 5.85 1.94 -14.94
N ALA A 282 6.06 2.56 -16.11
CA ALA A 282 6.65 3.88 -16.19
C ALA A 282 5.56 4.95 -16.02
N ILE A 283 5.76 5.90 -15.11
CA ILE A 283 4.82 7.01 -14.90
C ILE A 283 4.84 7.96 -16.09
N SER A 284 5.94 8.00 -16.83
CA SER A 284 6.06 8.75 -18.07
C SER A 284 5.12 8.25 -19.18
N GLU A 285 4.61 7.02 -19.09
CA GLU A 285 3.71 6.44 -20.08
C GLU A 285 2.23 6.52 -19.71
N ARG A 286 1.89 7.01 -18.51
CA ARG A 286 0.48 7.22 -18.14
C ARG A 286 -0.17 8.18 -19.11
N ASP A 287 -1.44 8.01 -19.44
CA ASP A 287 -2.13 9.06 -20.19
C ASP A 287 -2.19 10.34 -19.34
N GLU A 288 -2.79 10.23 -18.15
CA GLU A 288 -2.90 11.27 -17.14
C GLU A 288 -2.25 10.86 -15.82
N LEU A 289 -1.50 11.76 -15.19
CA LEU A 289 -0.78 11.47 -13.93
C LEU A 289 -1.72 11.42 -12.70
N HIS A 290 -2.90 12.00 -12.81
CA HIS A 290 -3.88 12.14 -11.73
C HIS A 290 -5.04 11.12 -11.84
N ARG A 291 -4.91 10.11 -12.70
CA ARG A 291 -5.92 9.09 -12.99
C ARG A 291 -5.32 7.69 -12.87
N SER A 292 -6.19 6.69 -12.72
CA SER A 292 -5.81 5.28 -12.72
C SER A 292 -6.94 4.45 -13.35
N PRO A 293 -6.83 4.15 -14.67
CA PRO A 293 -7.75 3.22 -15.31
C PRO A 293 -7.76 1.84 -14.64
N ALA A 294 -6.63 1.38 -14.11
CA ALA A 294 -6.56 0.11 -13.40
C ALA A 294 -7.42 0.10 -12.13
N ILE A 295 -7.39 1.15 -11.30
CA ILE A 295 -8.27 1.25 -10.12
C ILE A 295 -9.74 1.29 -10.56
N ARG A 296 -10.07 2.12 -11.56
CA ARG A 296 -11.45 2.27 -12.04
C ARG A 296 -12.03 0.93 -12.50
N ILE A 297 -11.30 0.24 -13.36
CA ILE A 297 -11.76 -1.01 -13.99
C ILE A 297 -11.79 -2.16 -12.98
N ALA A 298 -10.70 -2.36 -12.23
CA ALA A 298 -10.61 -3.46 -11.27
C ALA A 298 -11.57 -3.25 -10.08
N GLY A 299 -11.66 -2.04 -9.54
CA GLY A 299 -12.59 -1.71 -8.46
C GLY A 299 -14.05 -1.93 -8.86
N ALA A 300 -14.47 -1.42 -10.01
CA ALA A 300 -15.82 -1.64 -10.54
C ALA A 300 -16.10 -3.14 -10.77
N ARG A 301 -15.09 -3.88 -11.26
CA ARG A 301 -15.25 -5.33 -11.48
C ARG A 301 -15.35 -6.10 -10.17
N ALA A 302 -14.58 -5.77 -9.14
CA ALA A 302 -14.67 -6.41 -7.82
C ALA A 302 -16.07 -6.23 -7.20
N LEU A 303 -16.63 -5.01 -7.27
CA LEU A 303 -17.99 -4.73 -6.81
C LEU A 303 -19.04 -5.51 -7.60
N THR A 304 -18.91 -5.53 -8.93
CA THR A 304 -19.79 -6.31 -9.82
C THR A 304 -19.76 -7.81 -9.49
N LEU A 305 -18.58 -8.38 -9.28
CA LEU A 305 -18.40 -9.79 -8.93
C LEU A 305 -18.98 -10.12 -7.55
N ALA A 306 -18.90 -9.17 -6.60
CA ALA A 306 -19.50 -9.29 -5.29
C ALA A 306 -21.03 -9.04 -5.27
N GLY A 307 -21.59 -8.52 -6.37
CA GLY A 307 -23.01 -8.21 -6.49
C GLY A 307 -23.46 -7.03 -5.62
N VAL A 308 -22.58 -6.05 -5.40
CA VAL A 308 -22.85 -4.86 -4.58
C VAL A 308 -22.52 -3.57 -5.34
N HIS A 309 -23.21 -2.48 -5.03
CA HIS A 309 -22.83 -1.14 -5.49
C HIS A 309 -21.83 -0.50 -4.52
N ILE A 310 -21.08 0.51 -4.96
CA ILE A 310 -20.16 1.23 -4.06
C ILE A 310 -20.89 1.89 -2.88
N ASP A 311 -22.16 2.26 -3.07
CA ASP A 311 -23.00 2.85 -2.02
C ASP A 311 -23.47 1.83 -0.98
N ASP A 312 -23.43 0.53 -1.31
CA ASP A 312 -23.74 -0.57 -0.37
C ASP A 312 -22.52 -0.93 0.51
N VAL A 313 -21.34 -0.37 0.21
CA VAL A 313 -20.12 -0.59 0.99
C VAL A 313 -20.10 0.35 2.19
N HIS A 314 -20.04 -0.24 3.38
CA HIS A 314 -20.13 0.47 4.65
C HIS A 314 -18.77 0.84 5.21
N TYR A 315 -17.79 -0.04 5.02
CA TYR A 315 -16.42 0.16 5.47
C TYR A 315 -15.47 0.13 4.30
N VAL A 316 -14.56 1.09 4.24
CA VAL A 316 -13.58 1.21 3.17
C VAL A 316 -12.19 1.35 3.77
N ASP A 317 -11.22 0.64 3.21
CA ASP A 317 -9.82 0.98 3.40
C ASP A 317 -9.14 1.23 2.05
N LEU A 318 -8.94 2.51 1.77
CA LEU A 318 -8.14 2.95 0.64
C LEU A 318 -6.65 2.87 0.99
N TYR A 319 -5.85 2.24 0.13
CA TYR A 319 -4.41 2.18 0.33
C TYR A 319 -3.83 3.60 0.32
N SER A 320 -3.18 3.98 1.42
CA SER A 320 -2.97 5.38 1.79
C SER A 320 -1.51 5.70 2.10
N CYS A 321 -0.60 5.34 1.20
CA CYS A 321 0.82 5.69 1.36
C CYS A 321 1.06 7.21 1.30
N PHE A 322 0.22 7.93 0.55
CA PHE A 322 0.22 9.38 0.36
C PHE A 322 -1.22 9.86 0.10
N PRO A 323 -1.54 11.14 0.39
CA PRO A 323 -2.86 11.72 0.09
C PRO A 323 -3.28 11.57 -1.39
N SER A 324 -2.36 11.70 -2.35
CA SER A 324 -2.69 11.56 -3.78
C SER A 324 -3.17 10.16 -4.13
N ALA A 325 -2.65 9.11 -3.49
CA ALA A 325 -3.11 7.74 -3.72
C ALA A 325 -4.59 7.57 -3.32
N VAL A 326 -4.96 8.16 -2.17
CA VAL A 326 -6.35 8.14 -1.66
C VAL A 326 -7.26 8.96 -2.56
N GLN A 327 -6.83 10.15 -2.99
CA GLN A 327 -7.64 11.00 -3.86
C GLN A 327 -7.89 10.36 -5.23
N VAL A 328 -6.87 9.79 -5.87
CA VAL A 328 -7.05 9.06 -7.14
C VAL A 328 -7.98 7.87 -6.92
N ALA A 329 -7.76 7.07 -5.89
CA ALA A 329 -8.58 5.88 -5.63
C ALA A 329 -10.04 6.24 -5.35
N ALA A 330 -10.28 7.26 -4.52
CA ALA A 330 -11.62 7.72 -4.21
C ALA A 330 -12.34 8.24 -5.45
N ALA A 331 -11.68 9.05 -6.28
CA ALA A 331 -12.26 9.56 -7.52
C ALA A 331 -12.62 8.46 -8.51
N GLU A 332 -11.75 7.48 -8.74
CA GLU A 332 -11.99 6.38 -9.69
C GLU A 332 -13.05 5.38 -9.20
N LEU A 333 -13.29 5.30 -7.88
CA LEU A 333 -14.32 4.45 -7.27
C LEU A 333 -15.65 5.19 -7.02
N GLY A 334 -15.69 6.52 -7.20
CA GLY A 334 -16.88 7.33 -6.91
C GLY A 334 -17.12 7.56 -5.41
N LEU A 335 -16.07 7.57 -4.60
CA LEU A 335 -16.15 7.83 -3.16
C LEU A 335 -15.89 9.32 -2.85
N PRO A 336 -16.73 9.98 -2.03
CA PRO A 336 -16.43 11.33 -1.55
C PRO A 336 -15.25 11.30 -0.58
N ILE A 337 -14.32 12.26 -0.72
CA ILE A 337 -13.14 12.35 0.14
C ILE A 337 -13.42 12.98 1.51
N ASP A 338 -14.57 13.62 1.64
CA ASP A 338 -15.04 14.40 2.79
C ASP A 338 -16.34 13.86 3.38
N ASP A 339 -16.71 12.61 3.03
CA ASP A 339 -17.84 11.90 3.62
C ASP A 339 -17.68 11.84 5.16
N PRO A 340 -18.56 12.48 5.94
CA PRO A 340 -18.45 12.50 7.39
C PRO A 340 -18.91 11.19 8.04
N VAL A 341 -19.64 10.34 7.29
CA VAL A 341 -20.23 9.09 7.80
C VAL A 341 -19.38 7.89 7.45
N ARG A 342 -18.72 7.91 6.29
CA ARG A 342 -17.89 6.80 5.79
C ARG A 342 -16.43 7.23 5.61
N PRO A 343 -15.58 7.08 6.65
CA PRO A 343 -14.14 7.25 6.50
C PRO A 343 -13.56 6.36 5.39
N LEU A 344 -12.57 6.88 4.67
CA LEU A 344 -11.87 6.14 3.60
C LEU A 344 -10.77 5.19 4.13
N THR A 345 -10.77 4.93 5.44
CA THR A 345 -9.89 3.97 6.10
C THR A 345 -10.58 3.36 7.30
N VAL A 346 -10.28 2.10 7.56
CA VAL A 346 -10.62 1.43 8.83
C VAL A 346 -9.43 1.36 9.78
N THR A 347 -8.21 1.51 9.27
CA THR A 347 -6.99 1.40 10.08
C THR A 347 -6.47 2.75 10.57
N GLY A 348 -6.74 3.83 9.83
CA GLY A 348 -6.10 5.13 9.99
C GLY A 348 -4.94 5.39 9.02
N GLY A 349 -4.68 4.47 8.09
CA GLY A 349 -3.75 4.63 6.97
C GLY A 349 -2.26 4.55 7.30
N LEU A 350 -1.42 4.44 6.26
CA LEU A 350 0.00 4.08 6.42
C LEU A 350 0.84 5.12 7.20
N THR A 351 0.41 6.38 7.27
CA THR A 351 1.08 7.37 8.12
C THR A 351 0.89 7.06 9.60
N PHE A 352 -0.34 6.79 10.02
CA PHE A 352 -0.70 6.76 11.45
C PHE A 352 -0.83 5.34 11.97
N ALA A 353 -1.54 4.46 11.26
CA ALA A 353 -1.61 3.04 11.57
C ALA A 353 -0.22 2.39 11.53
N GLY A 354 0.65 2.92 10.68
CA GLY A 354 1.98 2.42 10.39
C GLY A 354 2.03 1.78 9.00
N GLY A 355 3.15 1.95 8.31
CA GLY A 355 3.38 1.44 6.96
C GLY A 355 4.48 0.41 6.96
N PRO A 356 4.23 -0.85 7.38
CA PRO A 356 5.22 -1.93 7.35
C PRO A 356 5.48 -2.41 5.91
N TRP A 357 6.01 -1.50 5.08
CA TRP A 357 6.33 -1.69 3.67
C TRP A 357 5.20 -2.37 2.89
N SER A 358 5.43 -3.58 2.39
CA SER A 358 4.45 -4.34 1.60
C SER A 358 3.27 -4.86 2.42
N ASN A 359 3.37 -4.89 3.75
CA ASN A 359 2.46 -5.65 4.61
C ASN A 359 1.28 -4.85 5.19
N TYR A 360 1.13 -3.55 4.86
CA TYR A 360 0.02 -2.74 5.40
C TYR A 360 -1.36 -3.40 5.16
N VAL A 361 -1.60 -3.96 3.99
CA VAL A 361 -2.94 -4.47 3.63
C VAL A 361 -3.32 -5.72 4.43
N THR A 362 -2.35 -6.49 4.95
CA THR A 362 -2.65 -7.57 5.89
C THR A 362 -3.29 -7.04 7.18
N HIS A 363 -2.83 -5.89 7.69
CA HIS A 363 -3.44 -5.20 8.82
C HIS A 363 -4.83 -4.66 8.46
N SER A 364 -4.96 -4.10 7.26
CA SER A 364 -6.22 -3.58 6.75
C SER A 364 -7.32 -4.64 6.68
N ILE A 365 -7.01 -5.81 6.12
CA ILE A 365 -7.94 -6.95 6.09
C ILE A 365 -8.27 -7.46 7.50
N ALA A 366 -7.28 -7.51 8.41
CA ALA A 366 -7.51 -7.93 9.79
C ALA A 366 -8.47 -6.99 10.53
N THR A 367 -8.24 -5.67 10.46
CA THR A 367 -9.13 -4.67 11.07
C THR A 367 -10.51 -4.65 10.40
N MET A 368 -10.59 -4.84 9.08
CA MET A 368 -11.87 -4.98 8.39
C MET A 368 -12.66 -6.19 8.90
N ALA A 369 -11.99 -7.33 9.13
CA ALA A 369 -12.64 -8.52 9.68
C ALA A 369 -13.14 -8.30 11.12
N GLU A 370 -12.37 -7.62 11.97
CA GLU A 370 -12.79 -7.22 13.32
C GLU A 370 -14.06 -6.35 13.27
N LEU A 371 -14.11 -5.35 12.38
CA LEU A 371 -15.28 -4.48 12.24
C LEU A 371 -16.50 -5.23 11.71
N LEU A 372 -16.34 -6.07 10.67
CA LEU A 372 -17.45 -6.82 10.07
C LEU A 372 -18.03 -7.87 11.03
N THR A 373 -17.21 -8.46 11.89
CA THR A 373 -17.68 -9.39 12.93
C THR A 373 -18.35 -8.67 14.10
N ALA A 374 -17.94 -7.43 14.40
CA ALA A 374 -18.60 -6.58 15.39
C ALA A 374 -19.90 -5.95 14.88
N ASP A 375 -20.03 -5.71 13.57
CA ASP A 375 -21.25 -5.21 12.91
C ASP A 375 -21.67 -6.13 11.74
N PRO A 376 -22.28 -7.30 12.04
CA PRO A 376 -22.67 -8.26 11.01
C PRO A 376 -23.70 -7.72 10.00
N GLY A 377 -23.66 -8.23 8.76
CA GLY A 377 -24.54 -7.79 7.66
C GLY A 377 -24.00 -6.61 6.86
N ARG A 378 -22.90 -5.98 7.29
CA ARG A 378 -22.20 -4.94 6.55
C ARG A 378 -21.33 -5.50 5.42
N ARG A 379 -20.84 -4.59 4.56
CA ARG A 379 -19.87 -4.88 3.49
C ARG A 379 -18.65 -4.00 3.61
N GLY A 380 -17.49 -4.63 3.46
CA GLY A 380 -16.18 -3.99 3.49
C GLY A 380 -15.49 -4.04 2.13
N LEU A 381 -14.82 -2.96 1.74
CA LEU A 381 -13.95 -2.88 0.57
C LEU A 381 -12.52 -2.61 1.00
N ILE A 382 -11.60 -3.45 0.54
CA ILE A 382 -10.16 -3.27 0.66
C ILE A 382 -9.60 -2.94 -0.71
N THR A 383 -8.78 -1.90 -0.77
CA THR A 383 -7.93 -1.62 -1.93
C THR A 383 -6.47 -1.78 -1.52
N ALA A 384 -5.66 -2.29 -2.43
CA ALA A 384 -4.27 -2.60 -2.19
C ALA A 384 -3.44 -2.08 -3.35
N ASN A 385 -2.44 -1.25 -3.08
CA ASN A 385 -1.63 -0.61 -4.10
C ASN A 385 -0.14 -0.92 -3.92
N GLY A 386 0.54 -1.25 -5.02
CA GLY A 386 1.98 -1.46 -5.12
C GLY A 386 2.60 -0.57 -6.19
N GLY A 387 3.83 -0.10 -5.96
CA GLY A 387 4.49 0.80 -6.91
C GLY A 387 4.05 2.26 -6.75
N TYR A 388 3.94 2.95 -7.88
CA TYR A 388 3.55 4.35 -7.95
C TYR A 388 2.12 4.47 -8.49
N LEU A 389 1.12 4.01 -7.73
CA LEU A 389 -0.22 3.72 -8.26
C LEU A 389 -0.16 2.71 -9.41
N THR A 390 0.72 1.71 -9.34
CA THR A 390 1.01 0.85 -10.49
C THR A 390 0.22 -0.44 -10.42
N LYS A 391 0.38 -1.24 -9.37
CA LYS A 391 -0.25 -2.56 -9.23
C LYS A 391 -1.37 -2.46 -8.23
N HIS A 392 -2.53 -3.01 -8.55
CA HIS A 392 -3.73 -2.90 -7.74
C HIS A 392 -4.37 -4.26 -7.49
N SER A 393 -4.85 -4.45 -6.27
CA SER A 393 -5.64 -5.61 -5.89
C SER A 393 -6.82 -5.17 -5.02
N PHE A 394 -7.97 -5.82 -5.20
CA PHE A 394 -9.20 -5.49 -4.50
C PHE A 394 -9.78 -6.73 -3.83
N GLY A 395 -10.49 -6.49 -2.72
CA GLY A 395 -11.26 -7.51 -2.01
C GLY A 395 -12.54 -6.94 -1.42
N VAL A 396 -13.66 -7.64 -1.61
CA VAL A 396 -14.94 -7.34 -0.97
C VAL A 396 -15.22 -8.39 0.10
N TYR A 397 -15.63 -7.95 1.30
CA TYR A 397 -15.78 -8.80 2.48
C TYR A 397 -17.13 -8.60 3.17
N GLY A 398 -17.65 -9.65 3.81
CA GLY A 398 -18.87 -9.61 4.62
C GLY A 398 -19.01 -10.84 5.51
N THR A 399 -19.88 -10.80 6.53
CA THR A 399 -20.13 -11.93 7.44
C THR A 399 -21.25 -12.85 6.98
N GLU A 400 -22.13 -12.37 6.11
CA GLU A 400 -23.17 -13.20 5.51
C GLU A 400 -22.54 -14.14 4.47
N PRO A 401 -23.01 -15.39 4.35
CA PRO A 401 -22.58 -16.26 3.28
C PRO A 401 -22.87 -15.64 1.90
N PRO A 402 -21.89 -15.62 0.98
CA PRO A 402 -22.09 -15.06 -0.35
C PRO A 402 -23.19 -15.81 -1.13
N PRO A 403 -23.95 -15.11 -2.00
CA PRO A 403 -24.99 -15.74 -2.82
C PRO A 403 -24.43 -16.64 -3.94
N SER A 404 -23.14 -16.51 -4.25
CA SER A 404 -22.40 -17.27 -5.26
C SER A 404 -21.04 -17.72 -4.73
N GLU A 405 -20.35 -18.61 -5.46
CA GLU A 405 -18.95 -18.94 -5.16
C GLU A 405 -18.04 -17.70 -5.22
N PHE A 406 -16.89 -17.77 -4.55
CA PHE A 406 -15.89 -16.71 -4.65
C PHE A 406 -15.40 -16.59 -6.09
N ARG A 407 -15.35 -15.37 -6.59
CA ARG A 407 -14.86 -15.05 -7.93
C ARG A 407 -13.67 -14.12 -7.87
N TRP A 408 -12.69 -14.43 -8.71
CA TRP A 408 -11.54 -13.58 -8.93
C TRP A 408 -11.29 -13.42 -10.42
N GLU A 409 -10.95 -12.21 -10.82
CA GLU A 409 -10.56 -11.90 -12.19
C GLU A 409 -9.35 -10.98 -12.25
N ASP A 410 -8.37 -11.38 -13.06
CA ASP A 410 -7.35 -10.47 -13.58
C ASP A 410 -7.94 -9.71 -14.77
N VAL A 411 -8.08 -8.39 -14.61
CA VAL A 411 -8.75 -7.54 -15.60
C VAL A 411 -7.76 -6.78 -16.49
N GLN A 412 -6.49 -7.19 -16.52
CA GLN A 412 -5.44 -6.46 -17.23
C GLN A 412 -5.78 -6.20 -18.71
N PHE A 413 -6.40 -7.16 -19.38
CA PHE A 413 -6.77 -7.01 -20.80
C PHE A 413 -7.73 -5.85 -21.09
N MET A 414 -8.53 -5.42 -20.10
CA MET A 414 -9.40 -4.25 -20.22
C MET A 414 -8.62 -2.95 -19.98
N VAL A 415 -7.67 -2.98 -19.05
CA VAL A 415 -6.79 -1.83 -18.75
C VAL A 415 -5.85 -1.57 -19.93
N ASP A 416 -5.33 -2.61 -20.58
CA ASP A 416 -4.44 -2.50 -21.74
C ASP A 416 -5.10 -1.84 -22.97
N GLN A 417 -6.43 -1.68 -22.97
CA GLN A 417 -7.18 -0.97 -24.02
C GLN A 417 -7.31 0.53 -23.75
N GLU A 418 -6.97 0.98 -22.55
CA GLU A 418 -7.05 2.38 -22.16
C GLU A 418 -5.90 3.18 -22.80
N PRO A 419 -6.12 4.48 -23.08
CA PRO A 419 -5.08 5.33 -23.62
C PRO A 419 -3.82 5.32 -22.75
N ILE A 420 -2.66 5.33 -23.42
CA ILE A 420 -1.36 5.56 -22.81
C ILE A 420 -0.63 6.64 -23.59
N ARG A 421 0.43 7.16 -23.00
CA ARG A 421 1.30 8.16 -23.61
C ARG A 421 2.64 7.57 -23.98
N SER A 422 3.25 8.08 -25.04
CA SER A 422 4.63 7.73 -25.36
C SER A 422 5.61 8.52 -24.48
N ALA A 423 6.54 7.81 -23.84
CA ALA A 423 7.65 8.42 -23.12
C ALA A 423 8.76 8.89 -24.08
N ALA A 424 9.31 10.07 -23.83
CA ALA A 424 10.41 10.66 -24.58
C ALA A 424 11.69 10.73 -23.72
N VAL A 425 12.47 9.64 -23.70
CA VAL A 425 13.58 9.45 -22.73
C VAL A 425 14.72 10.45 -22.89
N ALA A 426 15.27 10.61 -24.10
CA ALA A 426 16.43 11.48 -24.39
C ALA A 426 15.99 12.67 -25.25
N TRP A 427 15.01 13.41 -24.76
CA TRP A 427 14.40 14.52 -25.47
C TRP A 427 15.12 15.85 -25.20
N GLU A 428 15.15 16.72 -26.21
CA GLU A 428 15.68 18.07 -26.12
C GLU A 428 14.70 19.04 -26.81
N GLY A 429 14.43 20.17 -26.18
CA GLY A 429 13.51 21.16 -26.72
C GLY A 429 12.82 21.99 -25.64
N VAL A 430 11.76 22.71 -26.04
CA VAL A 430 10.92 23.48 -25.12
C VAL A 430 9.58 22.78 -24.94
N GLY A 431 9.31 22.34 -23.72
CA GLY A 431 8.08 21.64 -23.35
C GLY A 431 7.24 22.44 -22.36
N THR A 432 6.09 21.89 -21.97
CA THR A 432 5.14 22.49 -21.04
C THR A 432 5.10 21.67 -19.75
N VAL A 433 5.32 22.29 -18.60
CA VAL A 433 5.25 21.60 -17.31
C VAL A 433 3.81 21.16 -17.02
N GLU A 434 3.65 19.87 -16.73
CA GLU A 434 2.37 19.25 -16.37
C GLU A 434 2.23 19.05 -14.87
N SER A 435 3.35 18.80 -14.21
CA SER A 435 3.44 18.57 -12.78
C SER A 435 4.89 18.68 -12.33
N TRP A 436 5.10 18.97 -11.05
CA TRP A 436 6.43 19.05 -10.45
C TRP A 436 6.46 18.56 -9.00
N THR A 437 7.66 18.34 -8.48
CA THR A 437 7.89 18.25 -7.04
C THR A 437 9.29 18.75 -6.71
N THR A 438 9.48 19.15 -5.46
CA THR A 438 10.74 19.70 -4.97
C THR A 438 11.15 18.98 -3.69
N PRO A 439 12.11 18.05 -3.74
CA PRO A 439 12.64 17.39 -2.57
C PRO A 439 13.42 18.32 -1.64
N PHE A 440 13.30 18.05 -0.34
CA PHE A 440 14.00 18.75 0.73
C PHE A 440 15.07 17.85 1.35
N ASP A 441 16.15 18.45 1.84
CA ASP A 441 17.12 17.75 2.68
C ASP A 441 16.69 17.68 4.16
N ARG A 442 17.60 17.22 5.03
CA ARG A 442 17.34 17.09 6.47
C ARG A 442 17.35 18.43 7.20
N ASP A 443 17.95 19.45 6.61
CA ASP A 443 18.05 20.82 7.14
C ASP A 443 16.92 21.72 6.62
N GLY A 444 15.96 21.14 5.88
CA GLY A 444 14.78 21.83 5.37
C GLY A 444 15.06 22.67 4.12
N GLN A 445 16.16 22.43 3.40
CA GLN A 445 16.47 23.18 2.18
C GLN A 445 15.97 22.47 0.91
N PRO A 446 15.26 23.17 0.01
CA PRO A 446 14.92 22.68 -1.33
C PRO A 446 16.19 22.35 -2.13
N LYS A 447 16.29 21.13 -2.67
CA LYS A 447 17.53 20.69 -3.37
C LYS A 447 17.48 20.84 -4.88
N LYS A 448 16.36 20.46 -5.48
CA LYS A 448 16.16 20.32 -6.94
C LYS A 448 14.67 20.21 -7.24
N VAL A 449 14.29 20.39 -8.49
CA VAL A 449 12.90 20.24 -8.95
C VAL A 449 12.84 19.10 -9.95
N PHE A 450 11.95 18.13 -9.72
CA PHE A 450 11.58 17.16 -10.75
C PHE A 450 10.35 17.66 -11.50
N LEU A 451 10.36 17.52 -12.82
CA LEU A 451 9.30 17.98 -13.71
C LEU A 451 8.78 16.81 -14.55
N ALA A 452 7.46 16.69 -14.65
CA ALA A 452 6.81 16.00 -15.76
C ALA A 452 6.45 17.04 -16.83
N VAL A 453 6.87 16.81 -18.07
CA VAL A 453 6.80 17.81 -19.14
C VAL A 453 6.18 17.21 -20.41
N ARG A 454 5.16 17.88 -20.91
CA ARG A 454 4.50 17.60 -22.20
C ARG A 454 5.31 18.22 -23.32
N THR A 455 5.70 17.42 -24.30
CA THR A 455 6.40 17.89 -25.51
C THR A 455 5.37 18.44 -26.53
N PRO A 456 5.80 19.25 -27.53
CA PRO A 456 4.88 19.78 -28.55
C PRO A 456 4.18 18.71 -29.41
N ASP A 457 4.71 17.48 -29.46
CA ASP A 457 4.14 16.32 -30.14
C ASP A 457 3.40 15.38 -29.17
N GLU A 458 2.93 15.92 -28.06
CA GLU A 458 2.08 15.27 -27.05
C GLU A 458 2.67 14.07 -26.28
N ARG A 459 3.99 13.86 -26.36
CA ARG A 459 4.72 12.88 -25.54
C ARG A 459 5.02 13.43 -24.15
N ARG A 460 5.49 12.57 -23.24
CA ARG A 460 5.96 13.00 -21.91
C ARG A 460 7.44 12.70 -21.71
N THR A 461 8.17 13.69 -21.23
CA THR A 461 9.53 13.52 -20.70
C THR A 461 9.57 13.90 -19.23
N LEU A 462 10.53 13.35 -18.50
CA LEU A 462 10.86 13.80 -17.15
C LEU A 462 12.15 14.60 -17.20
N ALA A 463 12.22 15.65 -16.40
CA ALA A 463 13.38 16.54 -16.35
C ALA A 463 13.70 16.95 -14.90
N VAL A 464 14.89 17.50 -14.72
CA VAL A 464 15.35 17.98 -13.41
C VAL A 464 15.97 19.38 -13.51
N ILE A 465 15.53 20.29 -12.66
CA ILE A 465 16.22 21.55 -12.39
C ILE A 465 17.11 21.32 -11.16
N ALA A 466 18.43 21.35 -11.34
CA ALA A 466 19.38 21.07 -10.27
C ALA A 466 19.76 22.30 -9.43
N ASP A 467 19.36 23.50 -9.85
CA ASP A 467 19.66 24.75 -9.15
C ASP A 467 18.80 24.91 -7.86
N PRO A 468 19.41 25.00 -6.66
CA PRO A 468 18.68 25.19 -5.41
C PRO A 468 17.91 26.52 -5.34
N ALA A 469 18.38 27.58 -6.00
CA ALA A 469 17.70 28.87 -5.99
C ALA A 469 16.37 28.78 -6.77
N ALA A 470 16.40 28.18 -7.97
CA ALA A 470 15.19 27.83 -8.71
C ALA A 470 14.29 26.89 -7.90
N ALA A 471 14.84 25.88 -7.22
CA ALA A 471 14.06 24.98 -6.38
C ALA A 471 13.31 25.72 -5.26
N ALA A 472 13.94 26.71 -4.62
CA ALA A 472 13.32 27.51 -3.56
C ALA A 472 12.15 28.39 -4.04
N ALA A 473 12.06 28.71 -5.34
CA ALA A 473 10.94 29.45 -5.92
C ALA A 473 9.66 28.60 -6.06
N THR A 474 9.81 27.27 -6.12
CA THR A 474 8.72 26.32 -6.43
C THR A 474 7.94 25.79 -5.21
N VAL A 475 8.27 26.26 -4.00
CA VAL A 475 7.81 25.68 -2.73
C VAL A 475 7.10 26.69 -1.81
N ARG A 476 6.33 27.60 -2.39
CA ARG A 476 5.60 28.64 -1.63
C ARG A 476 4.12 28.62 -2.00
N ASP A 477 3.26 28.91 -1.02
CA ASP A 477 1.81 28.99 -1.23
C ASP A 477 1.41 30.12 -2.18
N GLU A 478 2.18 31.22 -2.19
CA GLU A 478 2.10 32.35 -3.13
C GLU A 478 3.26 32.35 -4.13
N GLY A 479 3.91 31.20 -4.33
CA GLY A 479 5.07 31.05 -5.22
C GLY A 479 4.71 31.00 -6.70
N GLU A 480 5.73 30.83 -7.53
CA GLU A 480 5.53 30.57 -8.95
C GLU A 480 4.83 29.22 -9.14
N ASP A 481 3.57 29.25 -9.57
CA ASP A 481 2.87 28.06 -10.05
C ASP A 481 3.47 27.66 -11.39
N LEU A 482 4.20 26.54 -11.41
CA LEU A 482 4.85 26.05 -12.62
C LEU A 482 3.87 25.40 -13.60
N ALA A 483 2.59 25.23 -13.25
CA ALA A 483 1.62 24.61 -14.15
C ALA A 483 1.52 25.38 -15.48
N GLY A 484 1.75 24.68 -16.59
CA GLY A 484 1.70 25.28 -17.92
C GLY A 484 2.93 26.11 -18.31
N VAL A 485 3.92 26.28 -17.43
CA VAL A 485 5.13 27.05 -17.72
C VAL A 485 5.97 26.33 -18.79
N LYS A 486 6.59 27.12 -19.68
CA LYS A 486 7.51 26.61 -20.69
C LYS A 486 8.89 26.39 -20.09
N VAL A 487 9.47 25.21 -20.35
CA VAL A 487 10.78 24.82 -19.82
C VAL A 487 11.66 24.30 -20.94
N ALA A 488 12.91 24.76 -20.98
CA ALA A 488 13.91 24.23 -21.89
C ALA A 488 14.56 22.99 -21.26
N ILE A 489 14.49 21.87 -21.97
CA ILE A 489 15.09 20.59 -21.57
C ILE A 489 16.26 20.31 -22.50
N ARG A 490 17.40 20.00 -21.89
CA ARG A 490 18.58 19.48 -22.57
C ARG A 490 18.47 17.96 -22.74
N ARG A 491 19.18 17.42 -23.73
CA ARG A 491 19.18 15.98 -24.00
C ARG A 491 19.49 15.14 -22.77
N ASP A 492 20.35 15.60 -21.86
CA ASP A 492 20.72 14.91 -20.60
C ASP A 492 19.63 14.90 -19.51
N GLY A 493 18.47 15.53 -19.74
CA GLY A 493 17.35 15.61 -18.79
C GLY A 493 17.43 16.82 -17.86
N MET A 494 18.47 17.66 -17.98
CA MET A 494 18.55 18.93 -17.24
C MET A 494 17.59 19.95 -17.83
N ALA A 495 16.92 20.69 -16.96
CA ALA A 495 15.95 21.72 -17.32
C ALA A 495 16.33 23.11 -16.78
N ALA A 496 15.88 24.15 -17.48
CA ALA A 496 15.90 25.53 -17.03
C ALA A 496 14.57 26.23 -17.36
N LEU A 497 14.01 26.97 -16.40
CA LEU A 497 12.84 27.82 -16.60
C LEU A 497 13.16 28.89 -17.65
N ARG A 498 12.18 29.24 -18.50
CA ARG A 498 12.31 30.24 -19.55
C ARG A 498 11.45 31.47 -19.32
#